data_AF-A0A2H0Q8B8-F1
#
_entry.id   AF-A0A2H0Q8B8-F1
#
_cell.length_a   1.000
_cell.length_b   1.000
_cell.length_c   1.000
_cell.angle_alpha   90.00
_cell.angle_beta   90.00
_cell.angle_gamma   90.00
#
_symmetry.space_group_name_H-M   'P 1'
#
loop_
_entity.id
_entity.type
_entity.pdbx_description
1 polymer ?
#
loop_
_entity_poly.entity_id
_entity_poly.type
_entity_poly.pdbx_seq_one_letter_code
_entity_poly.pdbx_strand_id
1 'polypeptide(L)'
;MYSKVNTGFSFPSWAQFDNGTNFSPVNGMKNAKTLVSKVSGPPEVAIFGGLKGTAMTSRAEFRPIGGVPSIQVFNNAGGQAFIESAVANDPNTLDFYVFSGMTQAGTFHTGTNVFNKYTFNINGATTLSTTGAPSSRVMHTMSHTGTKLCVWGGYTNTGMTTTASDGACYDIGGTTWSSMATAPISSRAKHVAEWTGTKVCIWGGNGDGASPTTYNDGACYNPVGNTWNTMSTSPLTARTNHKSVWTGQEMCIWGGENPLSTTSYEDGACYNPVANTWRLMGGTKPSLGRVFANMLWTGARICIVGGFKKYISTSQETTSSCWSPIYNDWQNINTTGLPATLESGSVFFEDDLCLFGGYSNTGAPTPVSTTTCVKLR
;
A
#
# COMPACT_ATOMS: atom_id res chain seq x y z
N MET A 1 24.31 2.74 -7.68
CA MET A 1 24.41 2.89 -6.21
C MET A 1 23.05 3.38 -5.71
N TYR A 2 22.11 2.47 -5.48
CA TYR A 2 20.76 2.80 -5.05
C TYR A 2 20.75 2.89 -3.53
N SER A 3 20.89 4.11 -3.00
CA SER A 3 20.85 4.38 -1.56
C SER A 3 19.44 4.14 -1.03
N LYS A 4 19.30 3.14 -0.15
CA LYS A 4 18.29 3.04 0.93
C LYS A 4 16.98 3.79 0.64
N VAL A 5 16.19 3.28 -0.32
CA VAL A 5 14.85 3.83 -0.54
C VAL A 5 13.94 3.27 0.55
N ASN A 6 13.75 4.05 1.61
CA ASN A 6 12.62 3.86 2.52
C ASN A 6 11.37 4.19 1.69
N THR A 7 10.85 3.21 0.96
CA THR A 7 9.55 3.34 0.30
C THR A 7 8.54 3.48 1.43
N GLY A 8 8.15 4.72 1.71
CA GLY A 8 7.04 4.98 2.60
C GLY A 8 5.78 4.25 2.11
N PHE A 9 4.89 3.99 3.07
CA PHE A 9 3.88 2.96 3.01
C PHE A 9 2.56 3.43 2.40
N SER A 10 2.45 3.52 1.07
CA SER A 10 1.15 3.85 0.48
C SER A 10 0.14 2.70 0.51
N PHE A 11 -1.01 2.98 1.14
CA PHE A 11 -2.31 2.33 0.90
C PHE A 11 -3.13 3.28 0.00
N PRO A 12 -4.17 2.92 -0.76
CA PRO A 12 -4.86 1.63 -0.85
C PRO A 12 -4.85 1.07 -2.29
N SER A 13 -5.19 -0.20 -2.46
CA SER A 13 -6.09 -0.56 -3.54
C SER A 13 -6.95 -1.73 -3.13
N TRP A 14 -8.25 -1.57 -3.27
CA TRP A 14 -9.23 -2.64 -3.28
C TRP A 14 -10.09 -2.41 -4.54
N ALA A 15 -10.32 -3.46 -5.30
CA ALA A 15 -11.40 -3.54 -6.27
C ALA A 15 -12.57 -4.32 -5.64
N GLN A 16 -13.73 -3.70 -5.54
CA GLN A 16 -15.03 -4.39 -5.48
C GLN A 16 -15.50 -4.63 -6.91
N PHE A 17 -15.44 -5.89 -7.36
CA PHE A 17 -16.13 -6.29 -8.58
C PHE A 17 -17.61 -6.48 -8.26
N ASP A 18 -18.45 -5.55 -8.71
CA ASP A 18 -19.89 -5.73 -8.77
C ASP A 18 -20.25 -6.14 -10.20
N ASN A 19 -20.54 -7.43 -10.42
CA ASN A 19 -20.96 -7.94 -11.73
C ASN A 19 -22.45 -8.34 -11.75
N GLY A 20 -23.27 -7.74 -10.88
CA GLY A 20 -24.73 -7.87 -10.92
C GLY A 20 -25.32 -9.24 -10.53
N THR A 21 -24.53 -10.32 -10.55
CA THR A 21 -24.91 -11.64 -10.06
C THR A 21 -23.64 -12.39 -9.60
N ASN A 22 -23.56 -12.69 -8.30
CA ASN A 22 -22.48 -13.41 -7.60
C ASN A 22 -21.19 -12.62 -7.31
N PHE A 23 -21.03 -12.29 -6.02
CA PHE A 23 -19.73 -12.09 -5.37
C PHE A 23 -18.83 -13.29 -5.67
N SER A 24 -17.75 -13.14 -6.44
CA SER A 24 -16.76 -14.21 -6.60
C SER A 24 -15.63 -14.02 -5.57
N PRO A 25 -15.63 -14.76 -4.45
CA PRO A 25 -14.76 -14.49 -3.30
C PRO A 25 -13.35 -15.09 -3.47
N VAL A 26 -13.04 -15.75 -4.59
CA VAL A 26 -11.88 -16.67 -4.64
C VAL A 26 -10.59 -16.00 -5.15
N ASN A 27 -10.64 -14.79 -5.72
CA ASN A 27 -9.62 -14.37 -6.68
C ASN A 27 -9.07 -12.95 -6.48
N GLY A 28 -8.31 -12.67 -5.43
CA GLY A 28 -7.58 -11.41 -5.34
C GLY A 28 -6.32 -11.53 -4.49
N MET A 29 -5.16 -11.20 -5.06
CA MET A 29 -3.98 -10.87 -4.27
C MET A 29 -4.13 -9.43 -3.83
N LYS A 30 -4.12 -9.21 -2.52
CA LYS A 30 -4.28 -7.87 -1.93
C LYS A 30 -2.94 -7.46 -1.34
N ASN A 31 -2.28 -6.54 -2.02
CA ASN A 31 -1.05 -5.84 -1.60
C ASN A 31 0.19 -6.72 -1.47
N ALA A 32 0.79 -7.08 -2.60
CA ALA A 32 2.16 -7.55 -2.57
C ALA A 32 3.10 -6.38 -2.24
N LYS A 33 3.39 -6.25 -0.94
CA LYS A 33 4.28 -5.23 -0.36
C LYS A 33 5.72 -5.67 -0.54
N THR A 34 6.60 -4.75 -0.87
CA THR A 34 8.02 -5.01 -0.92
C THR A 34 8.68 -4.44 0.32
N LEU A 35 9.33 -5.30 1.09
CA LEU A 35 10.06 -4.91 2.30
C LEU A 35 11.53 -5.25 2.11
N VAL A 36 12.29 -4.32 1.53
CA VAL A 36 13.74 -4.48 1.32
C VAL A 36 14.46 -4.29 2.64
N SER A 37 15.07 -5.34 3.18
CA SER A 37 16.02 -5.16 4.28
C SER A 37 17.28 -6.00 4.13
N LYS A 38 18.39 -5.28 3.99
CA LYS A 38 19.68 -5.55 4.62
C LYS A 38 20.53 -4.29 4.55
N VAL A 39 21.36 -4.05 5.57
CA VAL A 39 22.39 -2.99 5.56
C VAL A 39 23.53 -3.35 4.59
N SER A 40 23.73 -4.64 4.33
CA SER A 40 24.70 -5.19 3.37
C SER A 40 24.22 -6.54 2.82
N GLY A 41 24.30 -6.73 1.50
CA GLY A 41 23.84 -7.95 0.80
C GLY A 41 22.62 -7.71 -0.08
N PRO A 42 22.13 -8.74 -0.79
CA PRO A 42 20.96 -8.62 -1.65
C PRO A 42 19.69 -8.30 -0.84
N PRO A 43 18.80 -7.40 -1.32
CA PRO A 43 17.52 -7.11 -0.69
C PRO A 43 16.67 -8.37 -0.55
N GLU A 44 16.22 -8.66 0.66
CA GLU A 44 15.17 -9.67 0.92
C GLU A 44 13.82 -8.97 0.85
N VAL A 45 12.78 -9.63 0.34
CA VAL A 45 11.45 -9.04 0.14
C VAL A 45 10.40 -9.97 0.69
N ALA A 46 9.57 -9.52 1.64
CA ALA A 46 8.40 -10.27 2.09
C ALA A 46 7.11 -9.70 1.54
N ILE A 47 6.34 -10.58 0.91
CA ILE A 47 5.12 -10.30 0.19
C ILE A 47 3.98 -10.99 0.94
N PHE A 48 2.98 -10.21 1.34
CA PHE A 48 1.82 -10.71 2.05
C PHE A 48 0.59 -10.75 1.14
N GLY A 49 -0.37 -11.62 1.46
CA GLY A 49 -1.67 -11.64 0.77
C GLY A 49 -1.81 -12.64 -0.37
N GLY A 50 -1.11 -13.78 -0.31
CA GLY A 50 -1.24 -14.86 -1.30
C GLY A 50 -2.34 -15.88 -0.98
N LEU A 51 -2.95 -16.44 -2.03
CA LEU A 51 -3.90 -17.55 -1.94
C LEU A 51 -3.16 -18.91 -1.89
N LYS A 52 -3.63 -19.80 -1.01
CA LYS A 52 -3.45 -21.25 -1.15
C LYS A 52 -4.83 -21.92 -1.03
N GLY A 53 -5.45 -22.23 -2.17
CA GLY A 53 -6.86 -22.67 -2.21
C GLY A 53 -7.82 -21.48 -2.04
N THR A 54 -8.84 -21.59 -1.18
CA THR A 54 -9.84 -20.53 -0.91
C THR A 54 -9.45 -19.58 0.24
N ALA A 55 -8.32 -19.82 0.90
CA ALA A 55 -7.85 -19.04 2.05
C ALA A 55 -6.64 -18.18 1.67
N MET A 56 -6.68 -16.87 1.97
CA MET A 56 -5.54 -15.95 1.87
C MET A 56 -4.62 -16.08 3.10
N THR A 57 -4.18 -17.30 3.40
CA THR A 57 -3.36 -17.61 4.58
C THR A 57 -1.90 -17.73 4.21
N SER A 58 -1.41 -17.12 3.14
CA SER A 58 -0.01 -17.25 2.76
C SER A 58 0.74 -15.93 2.67
N ARG A 59 2.02 -16.00 3.01
CA ARG A 59 3.03 -15.01 2.68
C ARG A 59 4.05 -15.66 1.77
N ALA A 60 4.57 -14.90 0.82
CA ALA A 60 5.67 -15.30 -0.02
C ALA A 60 6.89 -14.47 0.36
N GLU A 61 8.03 -15.11 0.53
CA GLU A 61 9.28 -14.43 0.81
C GLU A 61 10.23 -14.66 -0.36
N PHE A 62 10.76 -13.56 -0.88
CA PHE A 62 11.64 -13.52 -2.01
C PHE A 62 13.06 -13.20 -1.56
N ARG A 63 13.99 -14.07 -1.95
CA ARG A 63 15.42 -13.86 -1.82
C ARG A 63 16.07 -13.93 -3.20
N PRO A 64 16.73 -12.87 -3.66
CA PRO A 64 17.63 -12.93 -4.79
C PRO A 64 19.01 -13.39 -4.27
N ILE A 65 19.29 -14.69 -4.29
CA ILE A 65 20.64 -15.21 -3.99
C ILE A 65 21.34 -15.47 -5.32
N GLY A 66 22.46 -14.78 -5.59
CA GLY A 66 23.32 -15.05 -6.75
C GLY A 66 22.63 -14.91 -8.12
N GLY A 67 21.60 -14.05 -8.23
CA GLY A 67 20.84 -13.85 -9.47
C GLY A 67 19.72 -14.87 -9.72
N VAL A 68 19.47 -15.82 -8.81
CA VAL A 68 18.33 -16.74 -8.91
C VAL A 68 17.25 -16.32 -7.91
N PRO A 69 16.06 -15.90 -8.38
CA PRO A 69 14.94 -15.61 -7.50
C PRO A 69 14.40 -16.89 -6.87
N SER A 70 14.48 -17.02 -5.54
CA SER A 70 13.79 -18.09 -4.79
C SER A 70 12.61 -17.51 -4.02
N ILE A 71 11.42 -18.06 -4.25
CA ILE A 71 10.20 -17.70 -3.52
C ILE A 71 9.85 -18.84 -2.57
N GLN A 72 9.77 -18.54 -1.28
CA GLN A 72 9.24 -19.45 -0.28
C GLN A 72 7.83 -19.03 0.12
N VAL A 73 6.88 -19.96 0.08
CA VAL A 73 5.50 -19.71 0.48
C VAL A 73 5.24 -20.35 1.84
N PHE A 74 4.87 -19.52 2.81
CA PHE A 74 4.57 -19.94 4.18
C PHE A 74 3.07 -19.92 4.40
N ASN A 75 2.56 -20.88 5.19
CA ASN A 75 1.21 -20.76 5.73
C ASN A 75 1.28 -19.84 6.97
N ASN A 76 0.44 -18.83 7.03
CA ASN A 76 0.17 -18.03 8.21
C ASN A 76 -0.57 -18.92 9.21
N ALA A 77 0.19 -19.64 10.05
CA ALA A 77 -0.38 -20.34 11.19
C ALA A 77 -1.12 -19.33 12.07
N GLY A 78 -2.38 -19.60 12.42
CA GLY A 78 -3.27 -18.68 13.14
C GLY A 78 -4.60 -18.38 12.44
N GLY A 79 -4.77 -18.80 11.18
CA GLY A 79 -6.09 -19.00 10.55
C GLY A 79 -6.99 -17.79 10.33
N GLN A 80 -6.55 -16.55 10.62
CA GLN A 80 -7.53 -15.48 10.79
C GLN A 80 -7.29 -14.17 10.07
N ALA A 81 -6.23 -13.85 9.33
CA ALA A 81 -6.11 -12.49 8.77
C ALA A 81 -5.75 -12.44 7.28
N PHE A 82 -6.59 -11.79 6.47
CA PHE A 82 -6.09 -11.07 5.31
C PHE A 82 -5.23 -9.93 5.80
N ILE A 83 -4.02 -9.90 5.29
CA ILE A 83 -3.02 -8.94 5.71
C ILE A 83 -3.23 -7.68 4.86
N GLU A 84 -3.98 -6.74 5.38
CA GLU A 84 -4.21 -5.46 4.70
C GLU A 84 -3.05 -4.51 4.95
N SER A 85 -2.57 -4.42 6.19
CA SER A 85 -1.44 -3.60 6.58
C SER A 85 -0.32 -4.47 7.14
N ALA A 86 0.82 -4.51 6.43
CA ALA A 86 2.06 -5.11 6.91
C ALA A 86 3.17 -4.06 6.87
N VAL A 87 4.02 -4.08 7.90
CA VAL A 87 5.17 -3.19 7.98
C VAL A 87 6.40 -3.93 8.49
N ALA A 88 7.55 -3.72 7.84
CA ALA A 88 8.85 -4.21 8.33
C ALA A 88 9.45 -3.23 9.35
N ASN A 89 10.03 -3.81 10.40
CA ASN A 89 10.61 -3.06 11.51
C ASN A 89 12.13 -3.17 11.56
N ASP A 90 12.67 -4.38 11.53
CA ASP A 90 14.05 -4.65 11.93
C ASP A 90 14.92 -5.04 10.72
N PRO A 91 16.02 -4.31 10.44
CA PRO A 91 16.92 -4.60 9.32
C PRO A 91 17.78 -5.86 9.51
N ASN A 92 17.79 -6.44 10.70
CA ASN A 92 18.55 -7.64 11.06
C ASN A 92 17.65 -8.88 11.16
N THR A 93 16.50 -8.76 11.83
CA THR A 93 15.56 -9.90 11.99
C THR A 93 14.49 -9.95 10.91
N LEU A 94 14.29 -8.87 10.15
CA LEU A 94 13.23 -8.76 9.13
C LEU A 94 11.85 -9.06 9.72
N ASP A 95 11.55 -8.49 10.87
CA ASP A 95 10.26 -8.66 11.51
C ASP A 95 9.15 -7.85 10.80
N PHE A 96 7.99 -8.48 10.62
CA PHE A 96 6.80 -7.93 10.00
C PHE A 96 5.64 -7.92 10.97
N TYR A 97 4.87 -6.84 10.96
CA TYR A 97 3.74 -6.68 11.85
C TYR A 97 2.47 -6.53 11.05
N VAL A 98 1.40 -7.18 11.49
CA VAL A 98 0.08 -7.13 10.87
C VAL A 98 -0.95 -6.75 11.93
N PHE A 99 -1.74 -5.72 11.64
CA PHE A 99 -2.82 -5.28 12.50
C PHE A 99 -4.18 -5.44 11.82
N SER A 100 -5.08 -6.19 12.46
CA SER A 100 -6.46 -6.45 12.03
C SER A 100 -6.55 -6.82 10.53
N GLY A 101 -7.67 -6.56 9.87
CA GLY A 101 -7.91 -6.90 8.46
C GLY A 101 -9.20 -7.70 8.25
N MET A 102 -9.26 -8.52 7.21
CA MET A 102 -10.41 -9.43 6.99
C MET A 102 -10.08 -10.84 7.55
N THR A 103 -11.03 -11.78 7.67
CA THR A 103 -10.77 -13.20 8.07
C THR A 103 -10.88 -14.22 6.95
N GLN A 104 -11.95 -14.16 6.16
CA GLN A 104 -12.22 -14.97 4.97
C GLN A 104 -12.89 -14.13 3.87
N ALA A 105 -12.88 -14.57 2.62
CA ALA A 105 -13.34 -13.74 1.51
C ALA A 105 -14.80 -13.36 1.71
N GLY A 106 -15.06 -12.07 1.91
CA GLY A 106 -16.38 -11.54 2.24
C GLY A 106 -16.73 -11.51 3.74
N THR A 107 -15.85 -11.97 4.63
CA THR A 107 -16.00 -11.90 6.09
C THR A 107 -14.96 -10.96 6.68
N PHE A 108 -15.42 -9.80 7.14
CA PHE A 108 -14.58 -8.76 7.73
C PHE A 108 -14.32 -9.06 9.23
N HIS A 109 -13.12 -8.74 9.74
CA HIS A 109 -12.93 -8.71 11.21
C HIS A 109 -13.60 -7.47 11.76
N THR A 110 -14.84 -7.60 12.19
CA THR A 110 -15.45 -6.58 13.04
C THR A 110 -15.90 -7.27 14.31
N GLY A 111 -15.01 -7.28 15.29
CA GLY A 111 -15.27 -7.89 16.58
C GLY A 111 -14.02 -8.32 17.33
N THR A 112 -12.94 -8.72 16.63
CA THR A 112 -11.72 -9.21 17.27
C THR A 112 -10.49 -8.51 16.72
N ASN A 113 -9.84 -7.72 17.56
CA ASN A 113 -8.53 -7.15 17.25
C ASN A 113 -7.48 -8.26 17.22
N VAL A 114 -6.76 -8.36 16.09
CA VAL A 114 -5.62 -9.26 15.94
C VAL A 114 -4.39 -8.41 15.64
N PHE A 115 -3.30 -8.66 16.35
CA PHE A 115 -2.02 -8.02 16.10
C PHE A 115 -0.93 -9.08 16.14
N ASN A 116 -0.30 -9.34 14.99
CA ASN A 116 0.63 -10.45 14.83
C ASN A 116 1.99 -9.95 14.35
N LYS A 117 3.05 -10.53 14.91
CA LYS A 117 4.42 -10.42 14.42
C LYS A 117 4.80 -11.69 13.66
N TYR A 118 5.43 -11.52 12.51
CA TYR A 118 6.04 -12.56 11.70
C TYR A 118 7.52 -12.28 11.57
N THR A 119 8.35 -13.32 11.55
CA THR A 119 9.79 -13.19 11.30
C THR A 119 10.12 -13.87 9.99
N PHE A 120 10.97 -13.21 9.18
CA PHE A 120 11.37 -13.72 7.87
C PHE A 120 12.03 -15.12 7.99
N ASN A 121 11.66 -16.02 7.08
CA ASN A 121 11.97 -17.44 7.04
C ASN A 121 11.51 -18.28 8.23
N ILE A 122 10.70 -17.74 9.14
CA ILE A 122 10.22 -18.48 10.30
C ILE A 122 8.74 -18.79 10.15
N ASN A 123 8.40 -20.08 9.99
CA ASN A 123 6.99 -20.51 9.97
C ASN A 123 6.30 -20.16 11.30
N GLY A 124 5.09 -19.61 11.22
CA GLY A 124 4.32 -19.19 12.38
C GLY A 124 4.24 -17.68 12.58
N ALA A 125 3.43 -17.28 13.57
CA ALA A 125 3.23 -15.90 13.98
C ALA A 125 3.27 -15.82 15.51
N THR A 126 3.73 -14.70 16.05
CA THR A 126 3.58 -14.36 17.47
C THR A 126 2.43 -13.37 17.61
N THR A 127 1.36 -13.77 18.30
CA THR A 127 0.28 -12.83 18.65
C THR A 127 0.75 -11.88 19.74
N LEU A 128 0.58 -10.59 19.49
CA LEU A 128 0.94 -9.51 20.38
C LEU A 128 -0.32 -8.95 21.07
N SER A 129 -0.10 -8.28 22.21
CA SER A 129 -1.19 -7.67 22.96
C SER A 129 -1.89 -6.56 22.16
N THR A 130 -3.22 -6.54 22.27
CA THR A 130 -4.10 -5.52 21.70
C THR A 130 -4.68 -4.58 22.77
N THR A 131 -4.20 -4.68 24.01
CA THR A 131 -4.59 -3.75 25.09
C THR A 131 -4.17 -2.33 24.73
N GLY A 132 -5.14 -1.42 24.64
CA GLY A 132 -4.92 -0.03 24.22
C GLY A 132 -4.80 0.18 22.71
N ALA A 133 -4.88 -0.89 21.92
CA ALA A 133 -4.91 -0.80 20.46
C ALA A 133 -6.25 -0.18 19.98
N PRO A 134 -6.29 0.40 18.77
CA PRO A 134 -7.53 0.92 18.23
C PRO A 134 -8.49 -0.23 17.89
N SER A 135 -9.78 0.06 17.67
CA SER A 135 -10.76 -0.98 17.30
C SER A 135 -10.41 -1.71 15.99
N SER A 136 -11.01 -2.89 15.81
CA SER A 136 -10.77 -3.73 14.62
C SER A 136 -11.20 -2.98 13.38
N ARG A 137 -10.37 -3.02 12.33
CA ARG A 137 -10.54 -2.17 11.16
C ARG A 137 -9.91 -2.72 9.90
N VAL A 138 -10.51 -2.35 8.77
CA VAL A 138 -10.03 -2.64 7.42
C VAL A 138 -9.77 -1.33 6.67
N MET A 139 -8.94 -1.37 5.63
CA MET A 139 -8.60 -0.21 4.79
C MET A 139 -8.06 1.00 5.58
N HIS A 140 -7.43 0.69 6.71
CA HIS A 140 -6.68 1.61 7.55
C HIS A 140 -5.23 1.72 7.04
N THR A 141 -4.48 2.70 7.54
CA THR A 141 -3.03 2.72 7.38
C THR A 141 -2.34 2.14 8.60
N MET A 142 -1.21 1.47 8.40
CA MET A 142 -0.20 1.23 9.42
C MET A 142 1.17 1.67 8.89
N SER A 143 1.86 2.52 9.63
CA SER A 143 3.19 3.05 9.28
C SER A 143 4.23 2.75 10.35
N HIS A 144 5.43 2.33 9.95
CA HIS A 144 6.57 2.22 10.86
C HIS A 144 7.32 3.54 10.93
N THR A 145 7.53 4.01 12.15
CA THR A 145 8.10 5.31 12.47
C THR A 145 9.50 5.20 13.07
N GLY A 146 10.15 4.04 12.90
CA GLY A 146 11.46 3.70 13.46
C GLY A 146 11.39 2.98 14.81
N THR A 147 10.54 3.44 15.73
CA THR A 147 10.35 2.78 17.04
C THR A 147 8.90 2.44 17.33
N LYS A 148 7.95 2.98 16.55
CA LYS A 148 6.52 2.72 16.73
C LYS A 148 5.85 2.28 15.44
N LEU A 149 4.79 1.48 15.57
CA LEU A 149 3.85 1.14 14.51
C LEU A 149 2.56 1.90 14.73
N CYS A 150 2.26 2.83 13.84
CA CYS A 150 1.16 3.78 13.99
C CYS A 150 0.01 3.42 13.05
N VAL A 151 -1.17 3.16 13.62
CA VAL A 151 -2.41 2.79 12.91
C VAL A 151 -3.40 3.95 12.95
N TRP A 152 -4.05 4.28 11.83
CA TRP A 152 -5.09 5.30 11.78
C TRP A 152 -6.17 5.04 10.71
N GLY A 153 -7.39 5.50 10.98
CA GLY A 153 -8.51 5.50 10.03
C GLY A 153 -9.03 4.09 9.71
N GLY A 154 -9.60 3.91 8.51
CA GLY A 154 -10.19 2.65 8.05
C GLY A 154 -11.64 2.46 8.47
N TYR A 155 -12.26 1.36 8.04
CA TYR A 155 -13.63 0.99 8.40
C TYR A 155 -13.67 0.04 9.59
N THR A 156 -14.62 0.23 10.49
CA THR A 156 -14.77 -0.56 11.72
C THR A 156 -15.93 -1.55 11.69
N ASN A 157 -16.74 -1.54 10.62
CA ASN A 157 -17.91 -2.41 10.47
C ASN A 157 -17.87 -3.24 9.17
N THR A 158 -18.52 -4.41 9.19
CA THR A 158 -18.55 -5.35 8.06
C THR A 158 -19.13 -4.73 6.80
N GLY A 159 -20.03 -3.75 6.96
CA GLY A 159 -20.63 -3.02 5.83
C GLY A 159 -19.68 -2.02 5.15
N MET A 160 -18.49 -1.76 5.69
CA MET A 160 -17.58 -0.70 5.20
C MET A 160 -18.28 0.66 5.05
N THR A 161 -19.14 0.99 6.01
CA THR A 161 -19.90 2.25 6.03
C THR A 161 -19.56 3.12 7.23
N THR A 162 -18.81 2.61 8.20
CA THR A 162 -18.38 3.35 9.39
C THR A 162 -16.87 3.45 9.40
N THR A 163 -16.36 4.66 9.19
CA THR A 163 -14.95 5.02 9.22
C THR A 163 -14.53 5.48 10.60
N ALA A 164 -13.25 5.27 10.90
CA ALA A 164 -12.63 5.74 12.11
C ALA A 164 -11.90 7.08 11.89
N SER A 165 -11.94 7.96 12.90
CA SER A 165 -11.11 9.17 13.01
C SER A 165 -9.98 9.02 14.02
N ASP A 166 -9.89 7.84 14.66
CA ASP A 166 -8.93 7.53 15.70
C ASP A 166 -7.77 6.65 15.19
N GLY A 167 -6.77 6.53 16.05
CA GLY A 167 -5.59 5.72 15.82
C GLY A 167 -4.77 5.55 17.09
N ALA A 168 -3.79 4.65 17.03
CA ALA A 168 -2.85 4.44 18.11
C ALA A 168 -1.49 3.99 17.55
N CYS A 169 -0.44 4.20 18.32
CA CYS A 169 0.90 3.74 18.00
C CYS A 169 1.36 2.67 19.01
N TYR A 170 1.83 1.54 18.51
CA TYR A 170 2.47 0.49 19.28
C TYR A 170 3.97 0.76 19.43
N ASP A 171 4.48 0.82 20.64
CA ASP A 171 5.92 0.86 20.92
C ASP A 171 6.53 -0.54 20.78
N ILE A 172 7.46 -0.68 19.84
CA ILE A 172 8.08 -1.96 19.48
C ILE A 172 8.98 -2.48 20.60
N GLY A 173 9.63 -1.59 21.37
CA GLY A 173 10.48 -1.97 22.50
C GLY A 173 9.73 -2.03 23.83
N GLY A 174 8.66 -1.24 23.96
CA GLY A 174 7.86 -1.13 25.19
C GLY A 174 6.63 -2.03 25.25
N THR A 175 6.26 -2.71 24.16
CA THR A 175 5.09 -3.61 24.04
C THR A 175 3.72 -2.98 24.37
N THR A 176 3.62 -1.65 24.36
CA THR A 176 2.42 -0.90 24.75
C THR A 176 1.87 -0.08 23.59
N TRP A 177 0.55 0.08 23.57
CA TRP A 177 -0.13 1.00 22.65
C TRP A 177 -0.34 2.36 23.33
N SER A 178 -0.25 3.43 22.56
CA SER A 178 -0.58 4.79 22.98
C SER A 178 -1.53 5.43 21.96
N SER A 179 -2.61 6.05 22.44
CA SER A 179 -3.57 6.73 21.56
C SER A 179 -2.92 7.92 20.84
N MET A 180 -3.31 8.11 19.58
CA MET A 180 -2.99 9.32 18.84
C MET A 180 -3.86 10.47 19.34
N ALA A 181 -3.32 11.69 19.33
CA ALA A 181 -4.12 12.90 19.46
C ALA A 181 -5.20 12.94 18.37
N THR A 182 -6.29 13.67 18.65
CA THR A 182 -7.39 13.85 17.70
C THR A 182 -6.88 14.46 16.40
N ALA A 183 -7.15 13.80 15.29
CA ALA A 183 -6.75 14.27 13.97
C ALA A 183 -7.61 15.49 13.55
N PRO A 184 -7.02 16.54 12.94
CA PRO A 184 -7.73 17.72 12.48
C PRO A 184 -8.35 17.50 11.08
N ILE A 185 -8.77 16.26 10.79
CA ILE A 185 -9.36 15.83 9.52
C ILE A 185 -10.48 14.83 9.79
N SER A 186 -11.46 14.75 8.89
CA SER A 186 -12.58 13.81 9.01
C SER A 186 -12.11 12.35 9.02
N SER A 187 -12.90 11.49 9.69
CA SER A 187 -12.77 10.04 9.62
C SER A 187 -12.78 9.57 8.17
N ARG A 188 -11.93 8.59 7.87
CA ARG A 188 -11.78 8.11 6.49
C ARG A 188 -11.14 6.73 6.40
N ALA A 189 -11.50 6.03 5.34
CA ALA A 189 -10.80 4.85 4.85
C ALA A 189 -10.23 5.12 3.45
N LYS A 190 -9.49 4.17 2.88
CA LYS A 190 -8.98 4.25 1.49
C LYS A 190 -8.14 5.50 1.21
N HIS A 191 -7.50 6.04 2.24
CA HIS A 191 -6.53 7.12 2.13
C HIS A 191 -5.13 6.54 1.88
N VAL A 192 -4.22 7.42 1.43
CA VAL A 192 -2.77 7.13 1.46
C VAL A 192 -2.13 7.59 2.75
N ALA A 193 -1.01 6.97 3.10
CA ALA A 193 -0.16 7.41 4.20
C ALA A 193 1.32 7.28 3.81
N GLU A 194 2.17 8.20 4.26
CA GLU A 194 3.61 8.13 4.03
C GLU A 194 4.39 8.51 5.29
N TRP A 195 5.41 7.73 5.65
CA TRP A 195 6.36 8.12 6.70
C TRP A 195 7.45 8.99 6.11
N THR A 196 7.55 10.23 6.56
CA THR A 196 8.52 11.23 6.06
C THR A 196 9.91 11.08 6.67
N GLY A 197 10.11 10.13 7.58
CA GLY A 197 11.25 10.11 8.52
C GLY A 197 10.96 10.80 9.86
N THR A 198 9.92 11.65 9.92
CA THR A 198 9.53 12.37 11.15
C THR A 198 8.01 12.45 11.37
N LYS A 199 7.20 12.34 10.31
CA LYS A 199 5.73 12.41 10.39
C LYS A 199 5.08 11.33 9.53
N VAL A 200 3.90 10.86 9.94
CA VAL A 200 3.01 10.04 9.09
C VAL A 200 2.02 10.99 8.42
N CYS A 201 2.14 11.18 7.11
CA CYS A 201 1.32 12.10 6.33
C CYS A 201 0.20 11.34 5.60
N ILE A 202 -1.06 11.73 5.83
CA ILE A 202 -2.25 11.07 5.30
C ILE A 202 -3.00 11.99 4.33
N TRP A 203 -3.50 11.46 3.21
CA TRP A 203 -4.26 12.23 2.24
C TRP A 203 -5.34 11.45 1.49
N GLY A 204 -6.43 12.14 1.14
CA GLY A 204 -7.50 11.62 0.29
C GLY A 204 -8.39 10.62 1.02
N GLY A 205 -8.95 9.65 0.30
CA GLY A 205 -9.84 8.64 0.86
C GLY A 205 -11.28 9.12 0.94
N ASN A 206 -12.11 8.37 1.65
CA ASN A 206 -13.53 8.66 1.76
C ASN A 206 -14.06 8.40 3.18
N GLY A 207 -15.14 9.09 3.51
CA GLY A 207 -15.81 9.02 4.81
C GLY A 207 -16.89 7.94 4.86
N ASP A 208 -17.86 8.18 5.75
CA ASP A 208 -18.94 7.26 6.09
C ASP A 208 -20.01 7.11 5.01
N GLY A 209 -20.77 6.02 5.13
CA GLY A 209 -21.99 5.77 4.38
C GLY A 209 -21.79 4.99 3.08
N ALA A 210 -22.92 4.54 2.52
CA ALA A 210 -22.96 3.82 1.24
C ALA A 210 -22.66 4.74 0.04
N SER A 211 -22.86 6.05 0.21
CA SER A 211 -22.47 7.08 -0.76
C SER A 211 -21.47 8.02 -0.11
N PRO A 212 -20.20 7.61 0.02
CA PRO A 212 -19.29 8.30 0.92
C PRO A 212 -18.76 9.60 0.31
N THR A 213 -18.64 10.63 1.16
CA THR A 213 -17.91 11.84 0.80
C THR A 213 -16.46 11.46 0.51
N THR A 214 -15.93 11.94 -0.62
CA THR A 214 -14.52 11.75 -0.99
C THR A 214 -13.73 13.00 -0.62
N TYR A 215 -12.51 12.83 -0.13
CA TYR A 215 -11.70 13.91 0.41
C TYR A 215 -10.51 14.27 -0.51
N ASN A 216 -10.11 15.55 -0.49
CA ASN A 216 -8.90 16.09 -1.13
C ASN A 216 -7.97 16.81 -0.12
N ASP A 217 -8.21 16.61 1.16
CA ASP A 217 -7.41 17.14 2.25
C ASP A 217 -6.57 16.05 2.93
N GLY A 218 -5.74 16.48 3.88
CA GLY A 218 -4.84 15.59 4.60
C GLY A 218 -4.18 16.24 5.81
N ALA A 219 -3.52 15.44 6.62
CA ALA A 219 -2.77 15.88 7.79
C ALA A 219 -1.56 14.97 8.06
N CYS A 220 -0.54 15.53 8.70
CA CYS A 220 0.67 14.82 9.10
C CYS A 220 0.77 14.70 10.61
N TYR A 221 0.88 13.47 11.10
CA TYR A 221 1.04 13.12 12.51
C TYR A 221 2.51 13.03 12.90
N ASN A 222 2.90 13.70 13.97
CA ASN A 222 4.21 13.57 14.61
C ASN A 222 4.11 12.59 15.82
N PRO A 223 4.71 11.39 15.74
CA PRO A 223 4.64 10.38 16.81
C PRO A 223 5.52 10.69 18.04
N VAL A 224 6.45 11.64 17.94
CA VAL A 224 7.28 12.11 19.08
C VAL A 224 6.49 13.08 19.92
N GLY A 225 5.86 14.07 19.29
CA GLY A 225 5.05 15.09 19.98
C GLY A 225 3.61 14.69 20.26
N ASN A 226 3.13 13.60 19.65
CA ASN A 226 1.71 13.24 19.62
C ASN A 226 0.83 14.40 19.12
N THR A 227 1.21 15.00 17.98
CA THR A 227 0.52 16.17 17.42
C THR A 227 0.28 16.02 15.93
N TRP A 228 -0.78 16.63 15.42
CA TRP A 228 -1.07 16.69 13.99
C TRP A 228 -0.84 18.09 13.43
N ASN A 229 -0.48 18.16 12.15
CA ASN A 229 -0.51 19.40 11.37
C ASN A 229 -1.33 19.16 10.10
N THR A 230 -2.23 20.09 9.78
CA THR A 230 -2.98 20.05 8.51
C THR A 230 -2.05 20.32 7.34
N MET A 231 -2.30 19.63 6.23
CA MET A 231 -1.62 19.92 4.96
C MET A 231 -2.22 21.19 4.34
N SER A 232 -1.41 21.91 3.57
CA SER A 232 -1.94 22.95 2.68
C SER A 232 -2.89 22.36 1.64
N THR A 233 -3.72 23.22 1.05
CA THR A 233 -4.73 22.83 0.06
C THR A 233 -4.09 22.09 -1.11
N SER A 234 -4.55 20.87 -1.35
CA SER A 234 -4.08 20.05 -2.46
C SER A 234 -4.62 20.58 -3.79
N PRO A 235 -3.80 20.58 -4.87
CA PRO A 235 -4.28 20.88 -6.21
C PRO A 235 -5.07 19.72 -6.82
N LEU A 236 -5.03 18.52 -6.22
CA LEU A 236 -5.71 17.34 -6.73
C LEU A 236 -7.20 17.34 -6.33
N THR A 237 -8.05 16.91 -7.26
CA THR A 237 -9.44 16.58 -6.95
C THR A 237 -9.54 15.43 -5.94
N ALA A 238 -10.60 15.45 -5.14
CA ALA A 238 -10.89 14.41 -4.15
C ALA A 238 -10.95 13.03 -4.78
N ARG A 239 -10.28 12.04 -4.17
CA ARG A 239 -10.14 10.70 -4.76
C ARG A 239 -9.88 9.60 -3.72
N THR A 240 -10.19 8.39 -4.14
CA THR A 240 -9.79 7.12 -3.50
C THR A 240 -9.00 6.27 -4.49
N ASN A 241 -8.46 5.14 -4.03
CA ASN A 241 -7.77 4.15 -4.88
C ASN A 241 -6.58 4.71 -5.68
N HIS A 242 -6.09 5.89 -5.30
CA HIS A 242 -4.84 6.49 -5.74
C HIS A 242 -3.66 5.79 -5.09
N LYS A 243 -2.48 5.96 -5.69
CA LYS A 243 -1.21 5.48 -5.14
C LYS A 243 -0.39 6.62 -4.58
N SER A 244 0.50 6.31 -3.65
CA SER A 244 1.56 7.23 -3.27
C SER A 244 2.93 6.58 -3.14
N VAL A 245 3.97 7.41 -3.14
CA VAL A 245 5.32 7.03 -2.72
C VAL A 245 5.98 8.18 -1.98
N TRP A 246 6.81 7.86 -1.00
CA TRP A 246 7.77 8.81 -0.42
C TRP A 246 9.07 8.84 -1.22
N THR A 247 9.48 10.02 -1.67
CA THR A 247 10.72 10.20 -2.46
C THR A 247 11.97 10.39 -1.60
N GLY A 248 11.81 10.46 -0.27
CA GLY A 248 12.83 10.98 0.65
C GLY A 248 12.61 12.46 1.00
N GLN A 249 11.84 13.19 0.20
CA GLN A 249 11.55 14.61 0.41
C GLN A 249 10.07 14.96 0.26
N GLU A 250 9.33 14.23 -0.58
CA GLU A 250 7.95 14.53 -0.91
C GLU A 250 7.09 13.26 -0.91
N MET A 251 5.84 13.40 -0.45
CA MET A 251 4.80 12.40 -0.66
C MET A 251 4.18 12.68 -2.03
N CYS A 252 4.37 11.77 -2.96
CA CYS A 252 3.88 11.92 -4.33
C CYS A 252 2.70 11.00 -4.57
N ILE A 253 1.63 11.53 -5.16
CA ILE A 253 0.35 10.85 -5.38
C ILE A 253 0.07 10.74 -6.88
N TRP A 254 -0.50 9.62 -7.32
CA TRP A 254 -0.92 9.41 -8.70
C TRP A 254 -2.27 8.72 -8.81
N GLY A 255 -3.05 9.14 -9.81
CA GLY A 255 -4.23 8.41 -10.25
C GLY A 255 -5.36 8.47 -9.24
N GLY A 256 -6.09 7.36 -9.10
CA GLY A 256 -7.29 7.22 -8.27
C GLY A 256 -8.57 7.52 -9.03
N GLU A 257 -9.67 7.58 -8.29
CA GLU A 257 -10.99 7.77 -8.83
C GLU A 257 -11.93 8.45 -7.85
N ASN A 258 -13.10 8.85 -8.36
CA ASN A 258 -14.23 9.18 -7.53
C ASN A 258 -15.16 7.95 -7.46
N PRO A 259 -15.36 7.35 -6.26
CA PRO A 259 -16.10 6.10 -6.10
C PRO A 259 -17.60 6.19 -6.45
N LEU A 260 -18.16 7.39 -6.56
CA LEU A 260 -19.56 7.63 -6.92
C LEU A 260 -19.75 7.93 -8.41
N SER A 261 -18.67 7.91 -9.18
CA SER A 261 -18.68 8.24 -10.59
C SER A 261 -17.89 7.22 -11.37
N THR A 262 -17.92 7.37 -12.68
CA THR A 262 -17.07 6.57 -13.56
C THR A 262 -15.76 7.33 -13.90
N THR A 263 -15.43 8.37 -13.14
CA THR A 263 -14.26 9.23 -13.37
C THR A 263 -13.03 8.67 -12.66
N SER A 264 -12.00 8.35 -13.45
CA SER A 264 -10.67 8.03 -12.94
C SER A 264 -9.68 9.10 -13.38
N TYR A 265 -8.79 9.48 -12.47
CA TYR A 265 -7.92 10.63 -12.61
C TYR A 265 -6.57 10.25 -13.22
N GLU A 266 -6.04 11.12 -14.08
CA GLU A 266 -4.77 10.91 -14.78
C GLU A 266 -3.78 12.04 -14.46
N ASP A 267 -3.80 12.48 -13.21
CA ASP A 267 -2.95 13.51 -12.67
C ASP A 267 -2.34 13.04 -11.35
N GLY A 268 -1.31 13.76 -10.94
CA GLY A 268 -0.60 13.52 -9.70
C GLY A 268 0.03 14.79 -9.17
N ALA A 269 0.39 14.76 -7.90
CA ALA A 269 1.04 15.87 -7.22
C ALA A 269 1.96 15.36 -6.11
N CYS A 270 2.99 16.13 -5.81
CA CYS A 270 3.93 15.87 -4.73
C CYS A 270 3.78 16.92 -3.64
N TYR A 271 3.64 16.46 -2.40
CA TYR A 271 3.55 17.27 -1.20
C TYR A 271 4.89 17.28 -0.47
N ASN A 272 5.43 18.47 -0.22
CA ASN A 272 6.60 18.69 0.61
C ASN A 272 6.16 19.01 2.05
N PRO A 273 6.40 18.12 3.03
CA PRO A 273 5.98 18.32 4.42
C PRO A 273 6.81 19.33 5.20
N VAL A 274 8.00 19.71 4.72
CA VAL A 274 8.85 20.74 5.33
C VAL A 274 8.35 22.13 4.97
N ALA A 275 8.08 22.35 3.67
CA ALA A 275 7.55 23.61 3.17
C ALA A 275 6.03 23.74 3.36
N ASN A 276 5.33 22.61 3.61
CA ASN A 276 3.87 22.51 3.59
C ASN A 276 3.28 23.01 2.26
N THR A 277 3.83 22.54 1.14
CA THR A 277 3.42 22.96 -0.21
C THR A 277 3.26 21.79 -1.14
N TRP A 278 2.34 21.91 -2.08
CA TRP A 278 2.14 20.96 -3.16
C TRP A 278 2.73 21.48 -4.47
N ARG A 279 3.12 20.56 -5.34
CA ARG A 279 3.37 20.83 -6.76
C ARG A 279 2.80 19.71 -7.62
N LEU A 280 2.27 20.08 -8.78
CA LEU A 280 1.75 19.11 -9.73
C LEU A 280 2.88 18.30 -10.38
N MET A 281 2.59 17.04 -10.69
CA MET A 281 3.36 16.26 -11.66
C MET A 281 3.05 16.80 -13.06
N GLY A 282 3.90 17.72 -13.53
CA GLY A 282 3.73 18.38 -14.81
C GLY A 282 4.29 17.58 -15.99
N GLY A 283 4.53 18.30 -17.09
CA GLY A 283 4.98 17.73 -18.35
C GLY A 283 3.88 17.06 -19.16
N THR A 284 4.18 16.74 -20.42
CA THR A 284 3.27 15.98 -21.27
C THR A 284 3.32 14.51 -20.86
N LYS A 285 2.29 14.07 -20.13
CA LYS A 285 2.16 12.68 -19.71
C LYS A 285 1.68 11.77 -20.85
N PRO A 286 2.14 10.50 -20.93
CA PRO A 286 1.48 9.47 -21.71
C PRO A 286 0.21 8.97 -21.02
N SER A 287 -0.61 8.20 -21.76
CA SER A 287 -1.79 7.51 -21.21
C SER A 287 -1.34 6.50 -20.17
N LEU A 288 -1.53 6.74 -18.88
CA LEU A 288 -1.08 5.84 -17.82
C LEU A 288 -2.22 5.21 -17.04
N GLY A 289 -1.90 4.12 -16.33
CA GLY A 289 -2.81 3.49 -15.39
C GLY A 289 -3.24 4.49 -14.31
N ARG A 290 -4.55 4.58 -14.11
CA ARG A 290 -5.20 5.51 -13.19
C ARG A 290 -5.53 4.82 -11.88
N VAL A 291 -5.96 3.57 -11.93
CA VAL A 291 -6.28 2.76 -10.75
C VAL A 291 -5.54 1.44 -10.81
N PHE A 292 -5.21 0.88 -9.64
CA PHE A 292 -4.51 -0.40 -9.52
C PHE A 292 -3.13 -0.47 -10.18
N ALA A 293 -2.56 0.68 -10.57
CA ALA A 293 -1.20 0.77 -11.07
C ALA A 293 -0.19 0.58 -9.94
N ASN A 294 1.01 0.13 -10.29
CA ASN A 294 2.17 0.19 -9.41
C ASN A 294 2.77 1.60 -9.48
N MET A 295 3.18 2.15 -8.34
CA MET A 295 3.89 3.42 -8.23
C MET A 295 5.16 3.20 -7.41
N LEU A 296 6.31 3.54 -7.98
CA LEU A 296 7.62 3.21 -7.41
C LEU A 296 8.58 4.40 -7.51
N TRP A 297 9.37 4.62 -6.46
CA TRP A 297 10.46 5.60 -6.49
C TRP A 297 11.80 4.89 -6.75
N THR A 298 12.51 5.30 -7.80
CA THR A 298 13.81 4.71 -8.17
C THR A 298 15.01 5.36 -7.47
N GLY A 299 14.77 6.40 -6.65
CA GLY A 299 15.82 7.32 -6.20
C GLY A 299 16.00 8.53 -7.12
N ALA A 300 15.46 8.51 -8.33
CA ALA A 300 15.54 9.63 -9.28
C ALA A 300 14.24 9.91 -10.05
N ARG A 301 13.41 8.90 -10.31
CA ARG A 301 12.13 9.02 -11.01
C ARG A 301 11.04 8.21 -10.33
N ILE A 302 9.80 8.65 -10.50
CA ILE A 302 8.59 7.96 -10.04
C ILE A 302 7.99 7.19 -11.21
N CYS A 303 8.02 5.88 -11.16
CA CYS A 303 7.52 5.02 -12.22
C CYS A 303 6.09 4.56 -11.95
N ILE A 304 5.22 4.72 -12.96
CA ILE A 304 3.86 4.19 -13.01
C ILE A 304 3.84 3.02 -13.98
N VAL A 305 3.42 1.86 -13.49
CA VAL A 305 3.47 0.60 -14.24
C VAL A 305 2.14 -0.15 -14.15
N GLY A 306 1.58 -0.52 -15.30
CA GLY A 306 0.34 -1.27 -15.42
C GLY A 306 -0.89 -0.53 -14.89
N GLY A 307 -1.86 -1.27 -14.35
CA GLY A 307 -3.14 -0.74 -13.88
C GLY A 307 -4.16 -0.55 -15.00
N PHE A 308 -5.25 0.15 -14.70
CA PHE A 308 -6.34 0.43 -15.63
C PHE A 308 -6.53 1.90 -15.90
N LYS A 309 -7.05 2.19 -17.09
CA LYS A 309 -7.55 3.53 -17.42
C LYS A 309 -8.75 3.93 -16.54
N LYS A 310 -9.50 2.96 -16.01
CA LYS A 310 -10.72 3.20 -15.24
C LYS A 310 -11.14 1.96 -14.45
N TYR A 311 -11.73 2.16 -13.28
CA TYR A 311 -12.09 1.08 -12.37
C TYR A 311 -13.08 0.05 -12.93
N ILE A 312 -14.12 0.51 -13.62
CA ILE A 312 -15.12 -0.37 -14.25
C ILE A 312 -14.67 -0.92 -15.62
N SER A 313 -13.42 -0.68 -16.02
CA SER A 313 -12.93 -1.10 -17.33
C SER A 313 -12.11 -2.38 -17.23
N THR A 314 -12.21 -3.22 -18.24
CA THR A 314 -11.27 -4.32 -18.50
C THR A 314 -10.08 -3.88 -19.38
N SER A 315 -9.95 -2.59 -19.71
CA SER A 315 -8.85 -2.07 -20.52
C SER A 315 -7.64 -1.75 -19.64
N GLN A 316 -6.73 -2.72 -19.54
CA GLN A 316 -5.43 -2.55 -18.92
C GLN A 316 -4.59 -1.53 -19.69
N GLU A 317 -3.81 -0.76 -18.95
CA GLU A 317 -2.80 0.11 -19.54
C GLU A 317 -1.54 -0.71 -19.85
N THR A 318 -1.07 -0.61 -21.10
CA THR A 318 0.12 -1.33 -21.57
C THR A 318 1.35 -0.45 -21.59
N THR A 319 1.18 0.87 -21.49
CA THR A 319 2.31 1.77 -21.35
C THR A 319 2.73 1.92 -19.90
N SER A 320 3.99 2.25 -19.70
CA SER A 320 4.58 2.50 -18.38
C SER A 320 5.58 3.63 -18.52
N SER A 321 5.67 4.50 -17.52
CA SER A 321 6.52 5.70 -17.61
C SER A 321 6.98 6.17 -16.26
N CYS A 322 8.11 6.86 -16.25
CA CYS A 322 8.72 7.41 -15.07
C CYS A 322 8.83 8.93 -15.14
N TRP A 323 8.23 9.61 -14.17
CA TRP A 323 8.28 11.05 -14.02
C TRP A 323 9.50 11.50 -13.21
N SER A 324 10.20 12.53 -13.65
CA SER A 324 11.29 13.14 -12.88
C SER A 324 10.77 14.32 -12.04
N PRO A 325 10.94 14.30 -10.71
CA PRO A 325 10.69 15.47 -9.88
C PRO A 325 11.63 16.65 -10.19
N ILE A 326 12.85 16.37 -10.67
CA ILE A 326 13.89 17.38 -10.95
C ILE A 326 13.64 18.05 -12.30
N TYR A 327 13.39 17.26 -13.34
CA TYR A 327 13.21 17.78 -14.70
C TYR A 327 11.74 18.09 -15.03
N ASN A 328 10.81 17.63 -14.20
CA ASN A 328 9.37 17.72 -14.43
C ASN A 328 8.94 17.15 -15.80
N ASP A 329 9.52 16.01 -16.17
CA ASP A 329 9.32 15.33 -17.45
C ASP A 329 8.90 13.87 -17.28
N TRP A 330 8.25 13.31 -18.30
CA TRP A 330 7.91 11.90 -18.37
C TRP A 330 8.82 11.19 -19.37
N GLN A 331 9.30 10.01 -18.98
CA GLN A 331 10.01 9.12 -19.89
C GLN A 331 9.34 7.76 -19.92
N ASN A 332 9.02 7.28 -21.12
CA ASN A 332 8.49 5.93 -21.30
C ASN A 332 9.54 4.91 -20.90
N ILE A 333 9.10 3.84 -20.25
CA ILE A 333 9.94 2.68 -19.96
C ILE A 333 9.42 1.45 -20.69
N ASN A 334 10.33 0.61 -21.14
CA ASN A 334 9.98 -0.63 -21.81
C ASN A 334 9.67 -1.71 -20.79
N THR A 335 8.39 -2.03 -20.63
CA THR A 335 7.90 -3.10 -19.76
C THR A 335 7.47 -4.34 -20.55
N THR A 336 7.96 -4.49 -21.79
CA THR A 336 7.66 -5.66 -22.62
C THR A 336 8.12 -6.93 -21.91
N GLY A 337 7.21 -7.90 -21.79
CA GLY A 337 7.46 -9.15 -21.07
C GLY A 337 7.00 -9.14 -19.63
N LEU A 338 6.65 -7.97 -19.04
CA LEU A 338 5.88 -7.97 -17.80
C LEU A 338 4.45 -8.41 -18.08
N PRO A 339 3.88 -9.28 -17.23
CA PRO A 339 2.50 -9.66 -17.35
C PRO A 339 1.63 -8.44 -17.04
N ALA A 340 0.52 -8.28 -17.79
CA ALA A 340 -0.45 -7.23 -17.54
C ALA A 340 -1.27 -7.60 -16.30
N THR A 341 -0.69 -7.34 -15.12
CA THR A 341 -1.21 -7.79 -13.83
C THR A 341 -1.86 -6.67 -13.04
N LEU A 342 -2.98 -7.00 -12.41
CA LEU A 342 -3.70 -6.15 -11.46
C LEU A 342 -3.17 -6.36 -10.06
N GLU A 343 -3.06 -5.29 -9.26
CA GLU A 343 -2.76 -5.38 -7.82
C GLU A 343 -1.51 -6.25 -7.54
N SER A 344 -0.58 -6.28 -8.49
CA SER A 344 0.70 -6.95 -8.34
C SER A 344 1.57 -6.19 -7.34
N GLY A 345 2.48 -6.91 -6.71
CA GLY A 345 3.55 -6.28 -5.96
C GLY A 345 4.68 -5.95 -6.88
N SER A 346 5.43 -4.93 -6.54
CA SER A 346 6.55 -4.52 -7.37
C SER A 346 7.76 -4.10 -6.55
N VAL A 347 8.94 -4.42 -7.08
CA VAL A 347 10.24 -4.02 -6.52
C VAL A 347 11.22 -3.67 -7.62
N PHE A 348 12.07 -2.70 -7.34
CA PHE A 348 13.32 -2.52 -8.05
C PHE A 348 14.43 -3.35 -7.39
N PHE A 349 15.02 -4.25 -8.15
CA PHE A 349 16.19 -5.03 -7.78
C PHE A 349 17.32 -4.74 -8.75
N GLU A 350 18.36 -4.05 -8.29
CA GLU A 350 19.41 -3.54 -9.18
C GLU A 350 18.81 -2.70 -10.31
N ASP A 351 18.86 -3.17 -11.56
CA ASP A 351 18.28 -2.52 -12.74
C ASP A 351 17.00 -3.22 -13.24
N ASP A 352 16.48 -4.18 -12.46
CA ASP A 352 15.31 -4.97 -12.80
C ASP A 352 14.07 -4.45 -12.08
N LEU A 353 12.95 -4.33 -12.80
CA LEU A 353 11.63 -4.23 -12.23
C LEU A 353 11.01 -5.62 -12.17
N CYS A 354 10.74 -6.10 -10.97
CA CYS A 354 10.05 -7.36 -10.75
C CYS A 354 8.61 -7.11 -10.32
N LEU A 355 7.68 -7.83 -10.95
CA LEU A 355 6.29 -7.93 -10.53
C LEU A 355 6.02 -9.30 -9.90
N PHE A 356 5.25 -9.28 -8.82
CA PHE A 356 4.88 -10.46 -8.05
C PHE A 356 3.37 -10.64 -8.04
N GLY A 357 2.92 -11.81 -8.47
CA GLY A 357 1.50 -12.14 -8.51
C GLY A 357 0.68 -11.16 -9.36
N GLY A 358 -0.52 -10.85 -8.87
CA GLY A 358 -1.55 -10.06 -9.54
C GLY A 358 -2.51 -10.86 -10.45
N TYR A 359 -3.55 -10.21 -10.96
CA TYR A 359 -4.61 -10.87 -11.76
C TYR A 359 -4.56 -10.44 -13.23
N SER A 360 -5.05 -11.26 -14.16
CA SER A 360 -5.30 -10.84 -15.54
C SER A 360 -6.80 -10.96 -15.85
N ASN A 361 -7.34 -10.06 -16.67
CA ASN A 361 -8.80 -9.91 -16.84
C ASN A 361 -9.52 -11.13 -17.43
N THR A 362 -8.77 -12.15 -17.86
CA THR A 362 -9.27 -13.32 -18.58
C THR A 362 -8.91 -14.65 -17.91
N GLY A 363 -8.25 -14.66 -16.74
CA GLY A 363 -7.77 -15.90 -16.11
C GLY A 363 -7.85 -15.90 -14.59
N ALA A 364 -7.73 -17.08 -13.97
CA ALA A 364 -7.59 -17.20 -12.51
C ALA A 364 -6.36 -16.40 -12.00
N PRO A 365 -6.34 -15.96 -10.73
CA PRO A 365 -5.20 -15.23 -10.17
C PRO A 365 -3.91 -16.00 -10.37
N THR A 366 -2.87 -15.33 -10.86
CA THR A 366 -1.54 -15.92 -10.93
C THR A 366 -0.99 -16.05 -9.50
N PRO A 367 -0.60 -17.24 -9.00
CA PRO A 367 -0.13 -17.38 -7.62
C PRO A 367 0.99 -16.39 -7.28
N VAL A 368 1.09 -15.94 -6.01
CA VAL A 368 2.20 -15.06 -5.55
C VAL A 368 3.58 -15.68 -5.77
N SER A 369 3.64 -17.01 -5.95
CA SER A 369 4.85 -17.73 -6.36
C SER A 369 5.28 -17.50 -7.82
N THR A 370 4.57 -16.65 -8.57
CA THR A 370 4.97 -16.22 -9.91
C THR A 370 5.64 -14.85 -9.82
N THR A 371 6.87 -14.78 -10.33
CA THR A 371 7.63 -13.53 -10.45
C THR A 371 8.05 -13.36 -11.90
N THR A 372 7.85 -12.15 -12.42
CA THR A 372 8.39 -11.77 -13.72
C THR A 372 9.19 -10.49 -13.53
N CYS A 373 10.45 -10.53 -13.96
CA CYS A 373 11.35 -9.38 -13.90
C CYS A 373 11.72 -8.96 -15.31
N VAL A 374 11.82 -7.65 -15.53
CA VAL A 374 12.37 -7.06 -16.76
C VAL A 374 13.46 -6.07 -16.42
N LYS A 375 14.51 -6.04 -17.26
CA LYS A 375 15.55 -5.00 -17.19
C LYS A 375 15.01 -3.68 -17.69
N LEU A 376 15.06 -2.65 -16.85
CA LEU A 376 14.79 -1.28 -17.22
C LEU A 376 16.12 -0.60 -17.58
N ARG A 377 16.67 -0.97 -18.73
CA ARG A 377 17.86 -0.30 -19.28
C ARG A 377 17.50 1.01 -19.96
#